data_AF-A0A7V4JHI0-F1
#
_entry.id   AF-A0A7V4JHI0-F1
#
_cell.length_a   1.000
_cell.length_b   1.000
_cell.length_c   1.000
_cell.angle_alpha   90.00
_cell.angle_beta   90.00
_cell.angle_gamma   90.00
#
_symmetry.space_group_name_H-M   'P 1'
#
loop_
_entity.id
_entity.type
_entity.pdbx_description
1 polymer ?
#
loop_
_entity_poly.entity_id
_entity_poly.type
_entity_poly.pdbx_seq_one_letter_code
_entity_poly.pdbx_strand_id
1 'polypeptide(L)'
;EVPRFEGEGVEMDAALLVEEQSVMKEVRSRANRLVNCDSANLRRTSEAASRQLAAIALLERSGRLQTLPPALREMAALRREFPHLNLGELAEAGGEPLTRSAVNHRLRRLVELAEGGTRRSGRTL
;
A
#
# COMPACT_ATOMS: atom_id res chain seq x y z
N GLU A 1 -5.66 72.58 -18.54
CA GLU A 1 -5.70 71.74 -17.33
C GLU A 1 -5.69 70.28 -17.73
N VAL A 2 -4.86 69.48 -17.08
CA VAL A 2 -4.72 68.04 -17.33
C VAL A 2 -5.55 67.33 -16.26
N PRO A 3 -6.63 66.59 -16.58
CA PRO A 3 -7.32 65.82 -15.56
C PRO A 3 -6.56 64.53 -15.28
N ARG A 4 -6.38 64.33 -13.98
CA ARG A 4 -5.73 63.24 -13.25
C ARG A 4 -6.30 61.87 -13.66
N PHE A 5 -5.43 60.96 -14.09
CA PHE A 5 -5.73 59.54 -14.24
C PHE A 5 -6.01 58.95 -12.84
N GLU A 6 -7.25 58.52 -12.59
CA GLU A 6 -7.60 57.75 -11.40
C GLU A 6 -7.29 56.26 -11.64
N GLY A 7 -6.38 55.73 -10.82
CA GLY A 7 -5.89 54.37 -10.88
C GLY A 7 -6.78 53.39 -10.13
N GLU A 8 -7.89 53.00 -10.74
CA GLU A 8 -8.76 51.90 -10.25
C GLU A 8 -8.56 50.57 -11.02
N GLY A 9 -7.48 50.47 -11.81
CA GLY A 9 -7.24 49.30 -12.68
C GLY A 9 -6.28 48.23 -12.15
N VAL A 10 -5.61 48.45 -11.01
CA VAL A 10 -4.43 47.63 -10.62
C VAL A 10 -4.72 46.61 -9.50
N GLU A 11 -5.73 46.84 -8.65
CA GLU A 11 -6.05 45.92 -7.55
C GLU A 11 -6.79 44.66 -7.99
N MET A 12 -7.65 44.76 -9.01
CA MET A 12 -8.44 43.62 -9.50
C MET A 12 -7.55 42.59 -10.24
N ASP A 13 -6.54 43.05 -10.97
CA ASP A 13 -5.54 42.19 -11.63
C ASP A 13 -4.65 41.45 -10.63
N ALA A 14 -4.25 42.12 -9.54
CA ALA A 14 -3.44 41.50 -8.49
C ALA A 14 -4.22 40.41 -7.72
N ALA A 15 -5.50 40.66 -7.41
CA ALA A 15 -6.36 39.68 -6.77
C ALA A 15 -6.61 38.45 -7.65
N LEU A 16 -6.83 38.65 -8.96
CA LEU A 16 -7.04 37.56 -9.92
C LEU A 16 -5.79 36.67 -10.05
N LEU A 17 -4.60 37.29 -10.10
CA LEU A 17 -3.32 36.58 -10.17
C LEU A 17 -3.02 35.78 -8.89
N VAL A 18 -3.40 36.29 -7.72
CA VAL A 18 -3.20 35.59 -6.43
C VAL A 18 -4.16 34.40 -6.29
N GLU A 19 -5.41 34.55 -6.72
CA GLU A 19 -6.39 33.46 -6.82
C GLU A 19 -5.91 32.38 -7.80
N GLU A 20 -5.47 32.75 -9.00
CA GLU A 20 -4.95 31.82 -10.01
C GLU A 20 -3.74 31.03 -9.48
N GLN A 21 -2.81 31.70 -8.79
CA GLN A 21 -1.64 31.05 -8.18
C GLN A 21 -2.01 30.09 -7.03
N SER A 22 -3.04 30.42 -6.24
CA SER A 22 -3.54 29.58 -5.15
C SER A 22 -4.25 28.34 -5.68
N VAL A 23 -5.10 28.49 -6.70
CA VAL A 23 -5.75 27.37 -7.41
C VAL A 23 -4.71 26.44 -8.02
N MET A 24 -3.69 26.98 -8.70
CA MET A 24 -2.63 26.17 -9.29
C MET A 24 -1.77 25.45 -8.24
N LYS A 25 -1.53 26.06 -7.07
CA LYS A 25 -0.88 25.40 -5.94
C LYS A 25 -1.74 24.26 -5.38
N GLU A 26 -3.05 24.43 -5.27
CA GLU A 26 -3.94 23.39 -4.75
C GLU A 26 -4.07 22.21 -5.71
N VAL A 27 -4.20 22.47 -7.03
CA VAL A 27 -4.19 21.44 -8.08
C VAL A 27 -2.89 20.65 -8.06
N ARG A 28 -1.73 21.33 -7.99
CA ARG A 28 -0.41 20.67 -7.87
C ARG A 28 -0.27 19.92 -6.55
N SER A 29 -0.77 20.46 -5.45
CA SER A 29 -0.75 19.81 -4.14
C SER A 29 -1.61 18.53 -4.13
N ARG A 30 -2.78 18.56 -4.78
CA ARG A 30 -3.65 17.39 -4.98
C ARG A 30 -3.03 16.35 -5.89
N ALA A 31 -2.43 16.77 -7.02
CA ALA A 31 -1.70 15.88 -7.91
C ALA A 31 -0.48 15.24 -7.21
N ASN A 32 0.29 16.03 -6.47
CA ASN A 32 1.40 15.54 -5.66
C ASN A 32 0.92 14.59 -4.55
N ARG A 33 -0.22 14.85 -3.91
CA ARG A 33 -0.80 13.92 -2.93
C ARG A 33 -1.25 12.62 -3.59
N LEU A 34 -1.86 12.66 -4.77
CA LEU A 34 -2.28 11.47 -5.51
C LEU A 34 -1.09 10.64 -5.98
N VAL A 35 -0.14 11.25 -6.68
CA VAL A 35 1.08 10.57 -7.18
C VAL A 35 1.94 10.07 -6.02
N ASN A 36 2.07 10.82 -4.92
CA ASN A 36 2.78 10.33 -3.73
C ASN A 36 1.99 9.24 -2.99
N CYS A 37 0.65 9.29 -2.98
CA CYS A 37 -0.17 8.22 -2.40
C CYS A 37 0.05 6.92 -3.20
N ASP A 38 -0.02 6.99 -4.53
CA ASP A 38 0.16 5.83 -5.40
C ASP A 38 1.60 5.32 -5.32
N SER A 39 2.60 6.20 -5.36
CA SER A 39 4.02 5.81 -5.25
C SER A 39 4.37 5.26 -3.87
N ALA A 40 3.84 5.84 -2.78
CA ALA A 40 4.06 5.34 -1.43
C ALA A 40 3.30 4.02 -1.18
N ASN A 41 2.10 3.87 -1.75
CA ASN A 41 1.35 2.61 -1.68
C ASN A 41 2.05 1.53 -2.49
N LEU A 42 2.56 1.83 -3.69
CA LEU A 42 3.33 0.92 -4.52
C LEU A 42 4.62 0.49 -3.80
N ARG A 43 5.37 1.44 -3.22
CA ARG A 43 6.60 1.16 -2.46
C ARG A 43 6.33 0.34 -1.21
N ARG A 44 5.32 0.71 -0.41
CA ARG A 44 4.95 -0.05 0.81
C ARG A 44 4.44 -1.45 0.49
N THR A 45 3.70 -1.61 -0.62
CA THR A 45 3.21 -2.92 -1.07
C THR A 45 4.36 -3.78 -1.59
N SER A 46 5.31 -3.19 -2.31
CA SER A 46 6.53 -3.85 -2.78
C SER A 46 7.45 -4.27 -1.63
N GLU A 47 7.68 -3.41 -0.63
CA GLU A 47 8.48 -3.78 0.54
C GLU A 47 7.80 -4.85 1.41
N ALA A 48 6.48 -4.81 1.54
CA ALA A 48 5.73 -5.84 2.26
C ALA A 48 5.78 -7.18 1.51
N ALA A 49 5.62 -7.14 0.18
CA ALA A 49 5.76 -8.28 -0.71
C ALA A 49 7.12 -8.97 -0.55
N SER A 50 8.20 -8.20 -0.62
CA SER A 50 9.56 -8.72 -0.47
C SER A 50 9.78 -9.35 0.90
N ARG A 51 9.28 -8.73 1.99
CA ARG A 51 9.36 -9.29 3.34
C ARG A 51 8.62 -10.62 3.47
N GLN A 52 7.42 -10.71 2.90
CA GLN A 52 6.63 -11.95 2.90
C GLN A 52 7.35 -13.08 2.16
N LEU A 53 7.89 -12.80 0.96
CA LEU A 53 8.63 -13.78 0.17
C LEU A 53 9.92 -14.23 0.88
N ALA A 54 10.65 -13.31 1.51
CA ALA A 54 11.83 -13.63 2.30
C ALA A 54 11.50 -14.55 3.49
N ALA A 55 10.40 -14.26 4.20
CA ALA A 55 9.90 -15.07 5.30
C ALA A 55 9.50 -16.48 4.85
N ILE A 56 8.74 -16.58 3.74
CA ILE A 56 8.36 -17.87 3.15
C ILE A 56 9.62 -18.68 2.79
N ALA A 57 10.59 -18.05 2.12
CA ALA A 57 11.84 -18.72 1.75
C ALA A 57 12.65 -19.17 2.98
N LEU A 58 12.63 -18.42 4.09
CA LEU A 58 13.27 -18.83 5.34
C LEU A 58 12.57 -20.04 5.98
N LEU A 59 11.24 -20.05 5.99
CA LEU A 59 10.44 -21.18 6.47
C LEU A 59 10.64 -22.43 5.62
N GLU A 60 10.78 -22.28 4.30
CA GLU A 60 11.08 -23.37 3.38
C GLU A 60 12.47 -23.97 3.64
N ARG A 61 13.52 -23.12 3.67
CA ARG A 61 14.91 -23.57 3.90
C ARG A 61 15.10 -24.25 5.26
N SER A 62 14.36 -23.83 6.28
CA SER A 62 14.39 -24.45 7.61
C SER A 62 13.52 -25.71 7.72
N GLY A 63 12.80 -26.10 6.67
CA GLY A 63 11.85 -27.22 6.69
C GLY A 63 10.57 -26.95 7.49
N ARG A 64 10.47 -25.79 8.16
CA ARG A 64 9.35 -25.42 9.02
C ARG A 64 8.08 -25.18 8.23
N LEU A 65 8.15 -24.73 6.96
CA LEU A 65 6.95 -24.51 6.15
C LEU A 65 6.08 -25.77 6.05
N GLN A 66 6.69 -26.94 5.93
CA GLN A 66 5.96 -28.21 5.78
C GLN A 66 5.21 -28.63 7.04
N THR A 67 5.65 -28.13 8.21
CA THR A 67 5.00 -28.37 9.51
C THR A 67 3.84 -27.41 9.79
N LEU A 68 3.62 -26.40 8.93
CA LEU A 68 2.54 -25.43 9.11
C LEU A 68 1.19 -26.00 8.65
N PRO A 69 0.06 -25.48 9.18
CA PRO A 69 -1.27 -25.81 8.71
C PRO A 69 -1.43 -25.65 7.19
N PRO A 70 -2.26 -26.49 6.52
CA PRO A 70 -2.47 -26.46 5.08
C PRO A 70 -2.75 -25.06 4.52
N ALA A 71 -3.64 -24.31 5.17
CA ALA A 71 -4.00 -22.95 4.80
C ALA A 71 -2.82 -21.95 4.74
N LEU A 72 -1.77 -22.15 5.56
CA LEU A 72 -0.56 -21.31 5.52
C LEU A 72 0.41 -21.78 4.43
N ARG A 73 0.47 -23.09 4.16
CA ARG A 73 1.29 -23.65 3.08
C ARG A 73 0.74 -23.25 1.72
N GLU A 74 -0.57 -23.37 1.53
CA GLU A 74 -1.28 -22.89 0.34
C GLU A 74 -1.07 -21.38 0.14
N MET A 75 -1.13 -20.59 1.22
CA MET A 75 -0.86 -19.16 1.12
C MET A 75 0.58 -18.85 0.72
N ALA A 76 1.55 -19.60 1.27
CA ALA A 76 2.95 -19.46 0.90
C ALA A 76 3.17 -19.81 -0.58
N ALA A 77 2.54 -20.87 -1.07
CA ALA A 77 2.58 -21.26 -2.47
C ALA A 77 1.96 -20.18 -3.37
N LEU A 78 0.74 -19.71 -3.06
CA LEU A 78 0.05 -18.69 -3.83
C LEU A 78 0.84 -17.38 -3.88
N ARG A 79 1.46 -16.96 -2.76
CA ARG A 79 2.29 -15.76 -2.75
C ARG A 79 3.56 -15.89 -3.60
N ARG A 80 4.14 -17.09 -3.67
CA ARG A 80 5.31 -17.38 -4.50
C ARG A 80 4.96 -17.45 -5.99
N GLU A 81 3.80 -18.01 -6.31
CA GLU A 81 3.28 -18.07 -7.67
C GLU A 81 2.97 -16.66 -8.19
N PHE A 82 2.42 -15.82 -7.31
CA PHE A 82 2.01 -14.45 -7.64
C PHE A 82 2.72 -13.40 -6.78
N PRO A 83 4.03 -13.15 -6.99
CA PRO A 83 4.83 -12.24 -6.15
C PRO A 83 4.47 -10.76 -6.36
N HIS A 84 3.92 -10.42 -7.53
CA HIS A 84 3.60 -9.04 -7.91
C HIS A 84 2.18 -8.63 -7.53
N LEU A 85 1.30 -9.59 -7.24
CA LEU A 85 -0.10 -9.31 -6.91
C LEU A 85 -0.22 -8.65 -5.53
N ASN A 86 -1.19 -7.75 -5.42
CA ASN A 86 -1.58 -7.16 -4.15
C ASN A 86 -2.49 -8.12 -3.35
N LEU A 87 -2.86 -7.74 -2.12
CA LEU A 87 -3.64 -8.60 -1.23
C LEU A 87 -5.05 -8.95 -1.76
N GLY A 88 -5.66 -8.06 -2.54
CA GLY A 88 -6.97 -8.30 -3.15
C GLY A 88 -6.86 -9.25 -4.34
N GLU A 89 -5.90 -9.01 -5.22
CA GLU A 89 -5.63 -9.88 -6.38
C GLU A 89 -5.22 -11.29 -5.95
N LEU A 90 -4.45 -11.43 -4.87
CA LEU A 90 -4.17 -12.74 -4.26
C LEU A 90 -5.42 -13.42 -3.70
N ALA A 91 -6.39 -12.65 -3.22
CA ALA A 91 -7.63 -13.18 -2.71
C ALA A 91 -8.49 -13.77 -3.84
N GLU A 92 -8.52 -13.08 -4.98
CA GLU A 92 -9.19 -13.53 -6.21
C GLU A 92 -8.51 -14.77 -6.83
N ALA A 93 -7.18 -14.79 -6.85
CA ALA A 93 -6.40 -15.92 -7.38
C ALA A 93 -6.54 -17.21 -6.53
N GLY A 94 -6.92 -17.09 -5.25
CA GLY A 94 -7.00 -18.21 -4.31
C GLY A 94 -8.21 -19.13 -4.48
N GLY A 95 -9.18 -18.80 -5.33
CA GLY A 95 -10.32 -19.66 -5.72
C GLY A 95 -11.38 -19.95 -4.66
N GLU A 96 -11.03 -19.97 -3.37
CA GLU A 96 -11.95 -20.14 -2.23
C GLU A 96 -12.55 -18.76 -1.81
N PRO A 97 -13.54 -18.63 -0.90
CA PRO A 97 -13.97 -17.32 -0.38
C PRO A 97 -12.89 -16.75 0.57
N LEU A 98 -11.70 -16.53 0.02
CA LEU A 98 -10.58 -15.91 0.66
C LEU A 98 -10.80 -14.41 0.60
N THR A 99 -10.91 -13.76 1.75
CA THR A 99 -11.01 -12.30 1.79
C THR A 99 -9.61 -11.69 1.80
N ARG A 100 -9.48 -10.45 1.33
CA ARG A 100 -8.24 -9.65 1.46
C ARG A 100 -7.68 -9.67 2.90
N SER A 101 -8.56 -9.61 3.89
CA SER A 101 -8.18 -9.68 5.30
C SER A 101 -7.61 -11.06 5.67
N ALA A 102 -8.23 -12.15 5.22
CA ALA A 102 -7.73 -13.50 5.45
C ALA A 102 -6.33 -13.69 4.83
N VAL A 103 -6.11 -13.23 3.60
CA VAL A 103 -4.79 -13.23 2.94
C VAL A 103 -3.77 -12.49 3.81
N ASN A 104 -4.09 -11.27 4.23
CA ASN A 104 -3.20 -10.46 5.04
C ASN A 104 -2.85 -11.14 6.38
N HIS A 105 -3.82 -11.73 7.07
CA HIS A 105 -3.59 -12.45 8.32
C HIS A 105 -2.67 -13.65 8.13
N ARG A 106 -2.89 -14.46 7.08
CA ARG A 106 -2.05 -15.62 6.78
C ARG A 106 -0.61 -15.20 6.43
N LEU A 107 -0.43 -14.16 5.62
CA LEU A 107 0.90 -13.64 5.26
C LEU A 107 1.63 -13.04 6.45
N ARG A 108 0.96 -12.26 7.31
CA ARG A 108 1.54 -11.76 8.56
C ARG A 108 1.98 -12.92 9.45
N ARG A 109 1.14 -13.95 9.57
CA ARG A 109 1.48 -15.13 10.37
C ARG A 109 2.72 -15.85 9.85
N LEU A 110 2.88 -15.99 8.53
CA LEU A 110 4.10 -16.55 7.93
C LEU A 110 5.35 -15.72 8.28
N VAL A 111 5.25 -14.38 8.23
CA VAL A 111 6.35 -13.49 8.63
C VAL A 111 6.69 -13.65 10.11
N GLU A 112 5.71 -13.62 11.00
CA GLU A 112 5.92 -13.84 12.44
C GLU A 112 6.59 -15.18 12.75
N LEU A 113 6.14 -16.25 12.08
CA LEU A 113 6.70 -17.59 12.26
C LEU A 113 8.16 -17.66 11.79
N ALA A 114 8.50 -16.96 10.71
CA ALA A 114 9.86 -16.86 10.19
C ALA A 114 10.78 -16.09 11.15
N GLU A 115 10.31 -14.98 11.72
CA GLU A 115 11.04 -14.13 12.67
C GLU A 115 11.18 -14.75 14.08
N GLY A 116 10.61 -15.94 14.32
CA GLY A 116 10.65 -16.61 15.63
C GLY A 116 9.61 -16.10 16.63
N GLY A 117 8.68 -15.27 16.17
CA GLY A 117 7.53 -14.78 16.93
C GLY A 117 6.50 -15.87 17.21
N THR A 118 6.80 -16.77 18.14
CA THR A 118 5.79 -17.68 18.71
C THR A 118 4.84 -16.86 19.60
N ARG A 119 3.89 -16.13 18.98
CA ARG A 119 2.60 -15.96 19.65
C ARG A 119 1.82 -17.23 19.41
N ARG A 120 1.62 -17.99 20.48
CA ARG A 120 0.67 -19.11 20.54
C ARG A 120 -0.68 -18.57 20.06
N SER A 121 -1.06 -18.83 18.81
CA SER A 121 -2.44 -18.67 18.39
C SER A 121 -3.21 -19.72 19.18
N GLY A 122 -3.97 -19.27 20.19
CA GLY A 122 -4.83 -20.13 21.01
C GLY A 122 -5.67 -21.04 20.11
N ARG A 123 -5.76 -22.33 20.43
CA ARG A 123 -6.81 -22.85 21.32
C ARG A 123 -8.16 -22.27 20.93
N THR A 124 -8.82 -22.93 19.99
CA THR A 124 -10.27 -23.06 20.00
C THR A 124 -10.53 -24.46 20.56
N LEU A 125 -11.08 -24.49 21.77
CA LEU A 125 -11.69 -25.69 22.36
C LEU A 125 -12.98 -26.02 21.61
#